data_AF-A0A151AS35-F1
#
_entry.id   AF-A0A151AS35-F1
#
_cell.length_a   1.000
_cell.length_b   1.000
_cell.length_c   1.000
_cell.angle_alpha   90.00
_cell.angle_beta   90.00
_cell.angle_gamma   90.00
#
_symmetry.space_group_name_H-M   'P 1'
#
loop_
_entity.id
_entity.type
_entity.pdbx_description
1 polymer ?
#
loop_
_entity_poly.entity_id
_entity_poly.type
_entity_poly.pdbx_seq_one_letter_code
_entity_poly.pdbx_strand_id
1 'polypeptide(L)'
;MMAIYMVNKELDKAKQIVQLYDVDKKSAYDLAEYSRMLMILGDIKGAFAKLKEAWDIDKDEYKIYDVLAQESLYNSDKIISYIKELEKNNSNELAYKMWLAKIYSLKEDKSKEGVQIIEQLKGKDAGNIEIKLIEASILQNMNKSKEVDKLINEVIQNNKDDYGVLHTAAWFYLRRHDLEKAMEYCKKSIEQNKDYPDNYAFLMPQILKNMNKASSGKPYFITAMEKELYNYNILESVGKFYWDIEKNLDKALDYYKMADHINPMEPEIKYNIALLYFNEGRDEDAIKTLKECIKLKDNIIKYHRTLGVVYLTNGKHDEGIEEVRTAFKLNENDILTLNNAGCYYAIYTNDLHRAYYNLKKAADGITSNTDEYTKNVIKKNYNDIKLVINKIEKGKPNDSIKVPDLRLLY
;
A
#
# COMPACT_ATOMS: atom_id res chain seq x y z
N MET A 1 -0.44 -13.39 21.86
CA MET A 1 -1.75 -13.56 22.55
C MET A 1 -2.78 -12.53 22.10
N MET A 2 -2.40 -11.26 21.89
CA MET A 2 -3.28 -10.21 21.32
C MET A 2 -3.98 -10.64 20.02
N ALA A 3 -3.24 -11.12 19.01
CA ALA A 3 -3.80 -11.54 17.72
C ALA A 3 -4.92 -12.59 17.83
N ILE A 4 -4.84 -13.53 18.78
CA ILE A 4 -5.87 -14.54 19.01
C ILE A 4 -7.20 -13.89 19.40
N TYR A 5 -7.15 -12.89 20.29
CA TYR A 5 -8.33 -12.14 20.69
C TYR A 5 -8.87 -11.24 19.57
N MET A 6 -7.98 -10.64 18.77
CA MET A 6 -8.36 -9.84 17.60
C MET A 6 -9.17 -10.67 16.59
N VAL A 7 -8.71 -11.88 16.25
CA VAL A 7 -9.41 -12.81 15.33
C VAL A 7 -10.80 -13.17 15.82
N ASN A 8 -10.94 -13.41 17.13
CA ASN A 8 -12.22 -13.76 17.74
C ASN A 8 -13.12 -12.54 18.03
N LYS A 9 -12.72 -11.34 17.58
CA LYS A 9 -13.42 -10.07 17.83
C LYS A 9 -13.57 -9.74 19.32
N GLU A 10 -12.68 -10.27 20.15
CA GLU A 10 -12.62 -10.04 21.60
C GLU A 10 -11.70 -8.85 21.92
N LEU A 11 -12.05 -7.66 21.39
CA LEU A 11 -11.22 -6.44 21.48
C LEU A 11 -10.84 -6.07 22.91
N ASP A 12 -11.74 -6.27 23.89
CA ASP A 12 -11.46 -5.93 25.28
C ASP A 12 -10.39 -6.82 25.89
N LYS A 13 -10.37 -8.12 25.56
CA LYS A 13 -9.30 -9.02 25.99
C LYS A 13 -7.98 -8.71 25.28
N ALA A 14 -8.03 -8.35 24.00
CA ALA A 14 -6.85 -7.90 23.26
C ALA A 14 -6.22 -6.66 23.92
N LYS A 15 -7.05 -5.67 24.32
CA LYS A 15 -6.62 -4.48 25.07
C LYS A 15 -6.01 -4.84 26.43
N GLN A 16 -6.61 -5.76 27.18
CA GLN A 16 -6.05 -6.22 28.46
C GLN A 16 -4.67 -6.83 28.31
N ILE A 17 -4.44 -7.63 27.26
CA ILE A 17 -3.10 -8.18 26.98
C ILE A 17 -2.08 -7.09 26.66
N VAL A 18 -2.45 -6.12 25.81
CA VAL A 18 -1.54 -5.02 25.47
C VAL A 18 -1.22 -4.17 26.69
N GLN A 19 -2.15 -3.96 27.62
CA GLN A 19 -1.88 -3.25 28.88
C GLN A 19 -0.85 -3.96 29.79
N LEU A 20 -0.64 -5.26 29.60
CA LEU A 20 0.36 -6.05 30.32
C LEU A 20 1.72 -6.09 29.61
N TYR A 21 1.82 -5.51 28.40
CA TYR A 21 3.07 -5.39 27.68
C TYR A 21 4.02 -4.47 28.47
N ASP A 22 5.22 -4.97 28.75
CA ASP A 22 6.22 -4.22 29.50
C ASP A 22 6.86 -3.17 28.58
N VAL A 23 6.48 -1.91 28.76
CA VAL A 23 6.96 -0.77 27.98
C VAL A 23 8.04 -0.06 28.78
N ASP A 24 9.27 0.01 28.25
CA ASP A 24 10.23 0.95 28.79
C ASP A 24 9.79 2.39 28.46
N LYS A 25 9.23 3.06 29.45
CA LYS A 25 8.72 4.43 29.32
C LYS A 25 9.81 5.47 29.04
N LYS A 26 11.09 5.09 29.10
CA LYS A 26 12.22 5.95 28.74
C LYS A 26 12.74 5.69 27.33
N SER A 27 12.29 4.62 26.68
CA SER A 27 12.64 4.28 25.30
C SER A 27 11.60 4.89 24.36
N ALA A 28 12.02 5.85 23.53
CA ALA A 28 11.18 6.41 22.49
C ALA A 28 10.73 5.32 21.50
N TYR A 29 11.64 4.38 21.18
CA TYR A 29 11.36 3.22 20.35
C TYR A 29 10.22 2.34 20.91
N ASP A 30 10.29 1.97 22.20
CA ASP A 30 9.30 1.10 22.84
C ASP A 30 7.92 1.76 22.91
N LEU A 31 7.89 3.07 23.18
CA LEU A 31 6.66 3.86 23.18
C LEU A 31 6.04 3.98 21.78
N ALA A 32 6.86 4.10 20.73
CA ALA A 32 6.40 4.09 19.35
C ALA A 32 5.80 2.73 18.97
N GLU A 33 6.45 1.61 19.35
CA GLU A 33 5.89 0.27 19.13
C GLU A 33 4.60 0.04 19.92
N TYR A 34 4.56 0.49 21.18
CA TYR A 34 3.34 0.41 21.98
C TYR A 34 2.20 1.23 21.35
N SER A 35 2.51 2.41 20.79
CA SER A 35 1.54 3.17 20.00
C SER A 35 1.00 2.38 18.82
N ARG A 36 1.85 1.69 18.05
CA ARG A 36 1.40 0.84 16.94
C ARG A 36 0.40 -0.22 17.41
N MET A 37 0.67 -0.88 18.53
CA MET A 37 -0.26 -1.85 19.12
C MET A 37 -1.62 -1.21 19.46
N LEU A 38 -1.62 0.01 20.00
CA LEU A 38 -2.85 0.75 20.27
C LEU A 38 -3.60 1.15 18.99
N MET A 39 -2.89 1.51 17.92
CA MET A 39 -3.52 1.79 16.61
C MET A 39 -4.24 0.56 16.06
N ILE A 40 -3.60 -0.61 16.11
CA ILE A 40 -4.18 -1.89 15.70
C ILE A 40 -5.43 -2.24 16.53
N LEU A 41 -5.43 -1.91 17.83
CA LEU A 41 -6.59 -2.08 18.72
C LEU A 41 -7.70 -1.03 18.49
N GLY A 42 -7.49 -0.06 17.59
CA GLY A 42 -8.41 1.04 17.33
C GLY A 42 -8.39 2.14 18.39
N ASP A 43 -7.48 2.11 19.36
CA ASP A 43 -7.27 3.19 20.33
C ASP A 43 -6.35 4.27 19.73
N ILE A 44 -6.89 4.99 18.75
CA ILE A 44 -6.18 6.05 18.03
C ILE A 44 -5.74 7.16 18.99
N LYS A 45 -6.56 7.52 19.99
CA LYS A 45 -6.24 8.56 20.95
C LYS A 45 -5.06 8.17 21.84
N GLY A 46 -5.09 6.95 22.39
CA GLY A 46 -4.01 6.42 23.21
C GLY A 46 -2.71 6.28 22.40
N ALA A 47 -2.81 5.80 21.17
CA ALA A 47 -1.68 5.67 20.26
C ALA A 47 -0.96 7.01 20.04
N PHE A 48 -1.68 8.05 19.62
CA PHE A 48 -1.08 9.36 19.37
C PHE A 48 -0.55 10.03 20.64
N ALA A 49 -1.14 9.77 21.81
CA ALA A 49 -0.57 10.21 23.08
C ALA A 49 0.79 9.54 23.34
N LYS A 50 0.92 8.24 23.03
CA LYS A 50 2.19 7.50 23.19
C LYS A 50 3.25 7.87 22.16
N LEU A 51 2.87 8.15 20.91
CA LEU A 51 3.80 8.76 19.94
C LEU A 51 4.28 10.13 20.39
N LYS A 52 3.40 10.91 21.03
CA LYS A 52 3.79 12.21 21.56
C LYS A 52 4.82 12.07 22.69
N GLU A 53 4.56 11.17 23.65
CA GLU A 53 5.53 10.84 24.69
C GLU A 53 6.88 10.37 24.12
N ALA A 54 6.86 9.50 23.09
CA ALA A 54 8.06 9.06 22.40
C ALA A 54 8.83 10.23 21.77
N TRP A 55 8.11 11.11 21.07
CA TRP A 55 8.70 12.27 20.39
C TRP A 55 9.29 13.29 21.36
N ASP A 56 8.70 13.45 22.54
CA ASP A 56 9.23 14.32 23.59
C ASP A 56 10.53 13.78 24.21
N ILE A 57 10.74 12.46 24.19
CA ILE A 57 12.00 11.83 24.61
C ILE A 57 13.07 12.02 23.54
N ASP A 58 12.76 11.67 22.30
CA ASP A 58 13.66 11.80 21.17
C ASP A 58 12.90 12.18 19.90
N LYS A 59 13.13 13.40 19.42
CA LYS A 59 12.49 13.95 18.22
C LYS A 59 13.03 13.32 16.94
N ASP A 60 14.22 12.74 16.99
CA ASP A 60 14.90 12.08 15.87
C ASP A 60 14.78 10.54 15.94
N GLU A 61 14.01 9.99 16.90
CA GLU A 61 13.72 8.56 16.95
C GLU A 61 12.95 8.13 15.69
N TYR A 62 13.65 7.45 14.79
CA TYR A 62 13.18 7.05 13.48
C TYR A 62 11.90 6.19 13.57
N LYS A 63 11.79 5.38 14.62
CA LYS A 63 10.68 4.46 14.81
C LYS A 63 9.30 5.13 14.88
N ILE A 64 9.23 6.33 15.44
CA ILE A 64 8.01 7.15 15.50
C ILE A 64 7.47 7.37 14.08
N TYR A 65 8.38 7.68 13.17
CA TYR A 65 8.08 8.03 11.79
C TYR A 65 7.78 6.80 10.93
N ASP A 66 8.36 5.65 11.26
CA ASP A 66 8.01 4.36 10.65
C ASP A 66 6.59 3.94 11.00
N VAL A 67 6.19 4.08 12.26
CA VAL A 67 4.80 3.80 12.68
C VAL A 67 3.84 4.69 11.89
N LEU A 68 4.11 5.99 11.80
CA LEU A 68 3.28 6.90 11.00
C LEU A 68 3.24 6.53 9.53
N ALA A 69 4.37 6.14 8.94
CA ALA A 69 4.46 5.78 7.54
C ALA A 69 3.70 4.48 7.23
N GLN A 70 3.92 3.45 8.03
CA GLN A 70 3.31 2.13 7.86
C GLN A 70 1.79 2.17 8.09
N GLU A 71 1.33 2.82 9.17
CA GLU A 71 -0.10 2.92 9.47
C GLU A 71 -0.85 3.83 8.47
N SER A 72 -0.13 4.76 7.83
CA SER A 72 -0.68 5.60 6.76
C SER A 72 -0.80 4.90 5.41
N LEU A 73 -0.21 3.70 5.24
CA LEU A 73 -0.21 2.98 3.97
C LEU A 73 -1.63 2.75 3.42
N TYR A 74 -2.57 2.39 4.31
CA TYR A 74 -3.96 2.09 3.93
C TYR A 74 -4.99 3.12 4.42
N ASN A 75 -4.66 3.93 5.43
CA ASN A 75 -5.62 4.82 6.10
C ASN A 75 -5.13 6.28 6.24
N SER A 76 -4.19 6.71 5.39
CA SER A 76 -3.58 8.05 5.44
C SER A 76 -4.57 9.19 5.62
N ASP A 77 -5.72 9.23 4.92
CA ASP A 77 -6.65 10.36 5.02
C ASP A 77 -7.32 10.49 6.40
N LYS A 78 -7.66 9.36 7.03
CA LYS A 78 -8.20 9.32 8.39
C LYS A 78 -7.14 9.79 9.39
N ILE A 79 -5.91 9.29 9.24
CA ILE A 79 -4.76 9.66 10.09
C ILE A 79 -4.43 11.15 9.96
N ILE A 80 -4.32 11.66 8.73
CA ILE A 80 -4.11 13.10 8.44
C ILE A 80 -5.21 13.94 9.08
N SER A 81 -6.48 13.54 8.93
CA SER A 81 -7.62 14.29 9.49
C SER A 81 -7.54 14.35 11.02
N TYR A 82 -7.18 13.25 11.66
CA TYR A 82 -7.01 13.18 13.10
C TYR A 82 -5.85 14.07 13.59
N ILE A 83 -4.68 14.00 12.94
CA ILE A 83 -3.53 14.84 13.31
C ILE A 83 -3.86 16.34 13.13
N LYS A 84 -4.60 16.71 12.07
CA LYS A 84 -5.08 18.09 11.89
C LYS A 84 -6.02 18.56 13.00
N GLU A 85 -6.84 17.68 13.54
CA GLU A 85 -7.68 17.99 14.70
C GLU A 85 -6.83 18.24 15.95
N LEU A 86 -5.81 17.40 16.19
CA LEU A 86 -4.86 17.59 17.29
C LEU A 86 -4.09 18.92 17.16
N GLU A 87 -3.63 19.24 15.96
CA GLU A 87 -2.93 20.51 15.64
C GLU A 87 -3.85 21.71 15.87
N LYS A 88 -5.10 21.66 15.42
CA LYS A 88 -6.07 22.74 15.63
C LYS A 88 -6.29 23.03 17.13
N ASN A 89 -6.33 21.98 17.95
CA ASN A 89 -6.54 22.10 19.39
C ASN A 89 -5.26 22.52 20.13
N ASN A 90 -4.07 22.35 19.52
CA ASN A 90 -2.77 22.66 20.12
C ASN A 90 -1.82 23.25 19.06
N SER A 91 -2.09 24.46 18.58
CA SER A 91 -1.39 25.04 17.40
C SER A 91 0.12 25.27 17.56
N ASN A 92 0.61 25.29 18.80
CA ASN A 92 2.03 25.42 19.12
C ASN A 92 2.77 24.08 19.15
N GLU A 93 2.06 22.95 19.10
CA GLU A 93 2.66 21.63 19.17
C GLU A 93 3.34 21.27 17.84
N LEU A 94 4.66 21.07 17.89
CA LEU A 94 5.48 20.83 16.70
C LEU A 94 5.41 19.37 16.22
N ALA A 95 5.15 18.43 17.14
CA ALA A 95 5.07 17.01 16.80
C ALA A 95 4.03 16.75 15.71
N TYR A 96 2.84 17.34 15.82
CA TYR A 96 1.75 17.14 14.85
C TYR A 96 2.11 17.66 13.45
N LYS A 97 2.86 18.77 13.38
CA LYS A 97 3.40 19.29 12.12
C LYS A 97 4.44 18.34 11.53
N MET A 98 5.38 17.86 12.34
CA MET A 98 6.39 16.88 11.92
C MET A 98 5.73 15.59 11.38
N TRP A 99 4.69 15.09 12.05
CA TRP A 99 3.98 13.89 11.63
C TRP A 99 3.21 14.08 10.33
N LEU A 100 2.55 15.25 10.15
CA LEU A 100 1.93 15.60 8.86
C LEU A 100 2.98 15.70 7.75
N ALA A 101 4.13 16.32 8.01
CA ALA A 101 5.22 16.42 7.04
C ALA A 101 5.73 15.03 6.63
N LYS A 102 5.89 14.09 7.59
CA LYS A 102 6.24 12.70 7.30
C LYS A 102 5.22 12.04 6.38
N ILE A 103 3.93 12.12 6.70
CA ILE A 103 2.89 11.47 5.89
C ILE A 103 2.79 12.11 4.49
N TYR A 104 2.90 13.43 4.40
CA TYR A 104 2.93 14.13 3.11
C TYR A 104 4.18 13.80 2.29
N SER A 105 5.32 13.50 2.92
CA SER A 105 6.53 13.06 2.22
C SER A 105 6.38 11.71 1.51
N LEU A 106 5.36 10.91 1.86
CA LEU A 106 5.06 9.64 1.21
C LEU A 106 4.19 9.79 -0.04
N LYS A 107 3.64 10.99 -0.28
CA LYS A 107 2.62 11.26 -1.30
C LYS A 107 3.08 12.36 -2.25
N GLU A 108 3.24 12.04 -3.54
CA GLU A 108 3.69 13.00 -4.55
C GLU A 108 2.74 14.21 -4.64
N ASP A 109 1.42 13.97 -4.59
CA ASP A 109 0.37 15.00 -4.65
C ASP A 109 0.32 15.92 -3.42
N LYS A 110 0.97 15.53 -2.31
CA LYS A 110 1.05 16.30 -1.05
C LYS A 110 2.38 16.98 -0.81
N SER A 111 3.31 16.89 -1.76
CA SER A 111 4.66 17.43 -1.60
C SER A 111 4.66 18.95 -1.32
N LYS A 112 3.73 19.71 -1.92
CA LYS A 112 3.64 21.17 -1.70
C LYS A 112 3.22 21.51 -0.27
N GLU A 113 2.20 20.85 0.25
CA GLU A 113 1.78 20.99 1.64
C GLU A 113 2.90 20.57 2.60
N GLY A 114 3.65 19.51 2.25
CA GLY A 114 4.84 19.07 2.99
C GLY A 114 5.89 20.18 3.13
N VAL A 115 6.29 20.82 2.02
CA VAL A 115 7.27 21.92 2.03
C VAL A 115 6.80 23.08 2.91
N GLN A 116 5.52 23.44 2.85
CA GLN A 116 4.98 24.53 3.67
C GLN A 116 5.12 24.22 5.16
N ILE A 117 4.92 22.97 5.57
CA ILE A 117 5.08 22.56 6.96
C ILE A 117 6.57 22.60 7.35
N ILE A 118 7.47 22.09 6.51
CA ILE A 118 8.92 22.14 6.77
C ILE A 118 9.40 23.58 6.98
N GLU A 119 8.97 24.52 6.13
CA GLU A 119 9.33 25.93 6.29
C GLU A 119 8.79 26.55 7.59
N GLN A 120 7.62 26.11 8.08
CA GLN A 120 7.09 26.53 9.39
C GLN A 120 7.86 25.96 10.59
N LEU A 121 8.55 24.85 10.39
CA LEU A 121 9.33 24.16 11.42
C LEU A 121 10.79 24.61 11.45
N LYS A 122 11.26 25.26 10.38
CA LYS A 122 12.62 25.77 10.25
C LYS A 122 13.00 26.70 11.41
N GLY A 123 14.14 26.40 12.03
CA GLY A 123 14.65 27.15 13.18
C GLY A 123 13.92 26.88 14.51
N LYS A 124 13.01 25.89 14.55
CA LYS A 124 12.37 25.42 15.79
C LYS A 124 13.01 24.09 16.24
N ASP A 125 12.82 23.76 17.52
CA ASP A 125 13.26 22.49 18.09
C ASP A 125 12.28 21.36 17.71
N ALA A 126 12.39 20.89 16.46
CA ALA A 126 11.53 19.85 15.88
C ALA A 126 12.32 18.58 15.49
N GLY A 127 13.50 18.38 16.07
CA GLY A 127 14.48 17.39 15.62
C GLY A 127 15.50 17.98 14.65
N ASN A 128 16.69 17.39 14.59
CA ASN A 128 17.81 17.87 13.78
C ASN A 128 18.03 17.03 12.53
N ILE A 129 17.75 15.74 12.62
CA ILE A 129 18.02 14.75 11.58
C ILE A 129 16.74 14.48 10.80
N GLU A 130 15.66 14.06 11.47
CA GLU A 130 14.49 13.55 10.75
C GLU A 130 13.79 14.64 9.94
N ILE A 131 13.77 15.89 10.42
CA ILE A 131 13.21 17.01 9.64
C ILE A 131 13.92 17.17 8.28
N LYS A 132 15.24 16.96 8.23
CA LYS A 132 16.03 17.02 6.99
C LYS A 132 15.79 15.80 6.11
N LEU A 133 15.59 14.62 6.70
CA LEU A 133 15.27 13.38 5.97
C LEU A 133 13.87 13.43 5.33
N ILE A 134 12.90 13.99 6.05
CA ILE A 134 11.55 14.27 5.54
C ILE A 134 11.61 15.32 4.43
N GLU A 135 12.33 16.43 4.63
CA GLU A 135 12.52 17.47 3.61
C GLU A 135 13.15 16.88 2.33
N ALA A 136 14.21 16.08 2.46
CA ALA A 136 14.83 15.41 1.33
C ALA A 136 13.85 14.50 0.56
N SER A 137 12.99 13.77 1.28
CA SER A 137 11.97 12.92 0.66
C SER A 137 10.91 13.73 -0.09
N ILE A 138 10.47 14.86 0.47
CA ILE A 138 9.53 15.78 -0.20
C ILE A 138 10.15 16.39 -1.46
N LEU A 139 11.38 16.89 -1.35
CA LEU A 139 12.11 17.48 -2.48
C LEU A 139 12.36 16.44 -3.60
N GLN A 140 12.58 15.18 -3.23
CA GLN A 140 12.71 14.07 -4.16
C GLN A 140 11.41 13.84 -4.95
N ASN A 141 10.25 13.84 -4.28
CA ASN A 141 8.94 13.72 -4.96
C ASN A 141 8.69 14.90 -5.90
N MET A 142 9.20 16.09 -5.57
CA MET A 142 9.13 17.28 -6.43
C MET A 142 10.15 17.28 -7.56
N ASN A 143 10.94 16.22 -7.74
CA ASN A 143 12.03 16.12 -8.72
C ASN A 143 13.11 17.22 -8.59
N LYS A 144 13.29 17.81 -7.41
CA LYS A 144 14.27 18.87 -7.14
C LYS A 144 15.67 18.30 -6.86
N SER A 145 16.20 17.54 -7.82
CA SER A 145 17.41 16.70 -7.63
C SER A 145 18.63 17.44 -7.05
N LYS A 146 18.90 18.69 -7.47
CA LYS A 146 20.05 19.46 -6.97
C LYS A 146 19.92 19.84 -5.49
N GLU A 147 18.70 20.19 -5.04
CA GLU A 147 18.44 20.54 -3.64
C GLU A 147 18.57 19.28 -2.76
N VAL A 148 18.03 18.16 -3.23
CA VAL A 148 18.14 16.87 -2.54
C VAL A 148 19.59 16.42 -2.43
N ASP A 149 20.37 16.48 -3.52
CA ASP A 149 21.79 16.10 -3.52
C ASP A 149 22.59 16.90 -2.48
N LYS A 150 22.36 18.21 -2.39
CA LYS A 150 23.02 19.06 -1.40
C LYS A 150 22.64 18.63 0.02
N LEU A 151 21.34 18.47 0.28
CA LEU A 151 20.82 18.15 1.61
C LEU A 151 21.25 16.76 2.09
N ILE A 152 21.09 15.73 1.25
CA ILE A 152 21.48 14.35 1.60
C ILE A 152 22.98 14.25 1.86
N ASN A 153 23.83 14.87 1.02
CA ASN A 153 25.28 14.84 1.24
C ASN A 153 25.67 15.56 2.54
N GLU A 154 25.04 16.70 2.86
CA GLU A 154 25.26 17.39 4.14
C GLU A 154 24.87 16.51 5.33
N VAL A 155 23.69 15.88 5.28
CA VAL A 155 23.18 15.04 6.38
C VAL A 155 24.06 13.80 6.57
N ILE A 156 24.46 13.12 5.49
CA ILE A 156 25.38 11.97 5.55
C ILE A 156 26.73 12.41 6.11
N GLN A 157 27.29 13.52 5.65
CA GLN A 157 28.61 13.97 6.09
C GLN A 157 28.66 14.27 7.59
N ASN A 158 27.58 14.81 8.15
CA ASN A 158 27.50 15.20 9.55
C ASN A 158 27.06 14.04 10.47
N ASN A 159 26.44 12.99 9.92
CA ASN A 159 25.85 11.88 10.69
C ASN A 159 26.22 10.52 10.07
N LYS A 160 27.52 10.28 9.86
CA LYS A 160 28.03 9.14 9.08
C LYS A 160 27.69 7.76 9.66
N ASP A 161 27.48 7.70 10.98
CA ASP A 161 27.19 6.46 11.71
C ASP A 161 25.72 6.35 12.13
N ASP A 162 24.89 7.33 11.77
CA ASP A 162 23.46 7.28 12.06
C ASP A 162 22.74 6.32 11.10
N TYR A 163 22.15 5.26 11.65
CA TYR A 163 21.54 4.21 10.84
C TYR A 163 20.32 4.71 10.03
N GLY A 164 19.56 5.69 10.53
CA GLY A 164 18.37 6.25 9.87
C GLY A 164 18.75 7.15 8.69
N VAL A 165 19.83 7.92 8.84
CA VAL A 165 20.46 8.68 7.75
C VAL A 165 20.97 7.74 6.65
N LEU A 166 21.69 6.69 7.02
CA LEU A 166 22.20 5.69 6.07
C LEU A 166 21.06 4.93 5.38
N HIS A 167 19.99 4.57 6.11
CA HIS A 167 18.78 3.97 5.56
C HIS A 167 18.11 4.89 4.52
N THR A 168 17.94 6.16 4.86
CA THR A 168 17.32 7.15 3.97
C THR A 168 18.19 7.42 2.74
N ALA A 169 19.51 7.49 2.91
CA ALA A 169 20.47 7.59 1.80
C ALA A 169 20.34 6.40 0.83
N ALA A 170 20.18 5.19 1.36
CA ALA A 170 19.97 4.01 0.52
C ALA A 170 18.69 4.10 -0.31
N TRP A 171 17.56 4.52 0.27
CA TRP A 171 16.31 4.78 -0.46
C TRP A 171 16.48 5.87 -1.53
N PHE A 172 17.23 6.92 -1.21
CA PHE A 172 17.54 8.00 -2.15
C PHE A 172 18.28 7.48 -3.39
N TYR A 173 19.37 6.73 -3.21
CA TYR A 173 20.12 6.17 -4.33
C TYR A 173 19.32 5.10 -5.09
N LEU A 174 18.52 4.29 -4.40
CA LEU A 174 17.64 3.31 -5.01
C LEU A 174 16.64 3.96 -5.97
N ARG A 175 16.01 5.08 -5.59
CA ARG A 175 15.09 5.84 -6.46
C ARG A 175 15.76 6.42 -7.70
N ARG A 176 17.07 6.68 -7.64
CA ARG A 176 17.88 7.12 -8.79
C ARG A 176 18.43 5.95 -9.62
N HIS A 177 18.05 4.72 -9.30
CA HIS A 177 18.60 3.50 -9.88
C HIS A 177 20.13 3.35 -9.71
N ASP A 178 20.73 4.04 -8.75
CA ASP A 178 22.13 3.83 -8.34
C ASP A 178 22.16 2.67 -7.33
N LEU A 179 22.07 1.45 -7.86
CA LEU A 179 21.91 0.23 -7.07
C LEU A 179 23.16 -0.11 -6.26
N GLU A 180 24.34 0.31 -6.72
CA GLU A 180 25.60 0.09 -6.02
C GLU A 180 25.64 0.90 -4.72
N LYS A 181 25.37 2.21 -4.79
CA LYS A 181 25.30 3.05 -3.59
C LYS A 181 24.13 2.67 -2.69
N ALA A 182 22.97 2.33 -3.27
CA ALA A 182 21.83 1.88 -2.47
C ALA A 182 22.21 0.66 -1.61
N MET A 183 22.87 -0.33 -2.21
CA MET A 183 23.36 -1.53 -1.51
C MET A 183 24.42 -1.18 -0.46
N GLU A 184 25.37 -0.30 -0.79
CA GLU A 184 26.42 0.14 0.14
C GLU A 184 25.82 0.79 1.39
N TYR A 185 24.95 1.79 1.22
CA TYR A 185 24.34 2.50 2.34
C TYR A 185 23.38 1.63 3.15
N CYS A 186 22.66 0.70 2.51
CA CYS A 186 21.82 -0.25 3.21
C CYS A 186 22.66 -1.17 4.12
N LYS A 187 23.79 -1.69 3.63
CA LYS A 187 24.70 -2.50 4.45
C LYS A 187 25.29 -1.71 5.61
N LYS A 188 25.73 -0.47 5.37
CA LYS A 188 26.21 0.42 6.44
C LYS A 188 25.13 0.68 7.49
N SER A 189 23.89 0.93 7.09
CA SER A 189 22.76 1.09 8.02
C SER A 189 22.56 -0.17 8.88
N ILE A 190 22.60 -1.37 8.27
CA ILE A 190 22.52 -2.65 8.99
C ILE A 190 23.70 -2.84 9.96
N GLU A 191 24.91 -2.44 9.58
CA GLU A 191 26.10 -2.53 10.43
C GLU A 191 25.97 -1.66 11.68
N GLN A 192 25.40 -0.46 11.54
CA GLN A 192 25.18 0.48 12.65
C GLN A 192 24.01 0.07 13.55
N ASN A 193 22.93 -0.46 12.98
CA ASN A 193 21.81 -1.00 13.74
C ASN A 193 21.30 -2.31 13.14
N LYS A 194 21.74 -3.42 13.75
CA LYS A 194 21.35 -4.78 13.34
C LYS A 194 19.93 -5.14 13.73
N ASP A 195 19.34 -4.40 14.67
CA ASP A 195 18.01 -4.66 15.21
C ASP A 195 16.92 -3.90 14.46
N TYR A 196 17.29 -2.97 13.57
CA TYR A 196 16.33 -2.20 12.77
C TYR A 196 15.68 -3.07 11.66
N PRO A 197 14.39 -3.42 11.76
CA PRO A 197 13.78 -4.44 10.90
C PRO A 197 13.52 -3.98 9.47
N ASP A 198 13.23 -2.69 9.25
CA ASP A 198 12.83 -2.16 7.94
C ASP A 198 13.96 -2.27 6.90
N ASN A 199 15.23 -2.28 7.33
CA ASN A 199 16.36 -2.62 6.48
C ASN A 199 16.21 -4.01 5.84
N TYR A 200 15.70 -4.97 6.61
CA TYR A 200 15.54 -6.36 6.20
C TYR A 200 14.17 -6.64 5.55
N ALA A 201 13.11 -5.95 6.00
CA ALA A 201 11.75 -6.16 5.53
C ALA A 201 11.45 -5.44 4.21
N PHE A 202 12.00 -4.25 4.01
CA PHE A 202 11.57 -3.37 2.92
C PHE A 202 12.75 -2.94 2.04
N LEU A 203 13.78 -2.34 2.63
CA LEU A 203 14.86 -1.70 1.85
C LEU A 203 15.72 -2.73 1.10
N MET A 204 16.34 -3.69 1.80
CA MET A 204 17.21 -4.68 1.15
C MET A 204 16.45 -5.54 0.12
N PRO A 205 15.26 -6.10 0.42
CA PRO A 205 14.47 -6.83 -0.58
C PRO A 205 14.16 -5.98 -1.81
N GLN A 206 13.84 -4.70 -1.64
CA GLN A 206 13.58 -3.81 -2.76
C GLN A 206 14.84 -3.53 -3.59
N ILE A 207 16.01 -3.34 -2.97
CA ILE A 207 17.29 -3.22 -3.68
C ILE A 207 17.56 -4.49 -4.48
N LEU A 208 17.46 -5.67 -3.85
CA LEU A 208 17.67 -6.97 -4.50
C LEU A 208 16.71 -7.18 -5.68
N LYS A 209 15.45 -6.78 -5.54
CA LYS A 209 14.47 -6.81 -6.64
C LYS A 209 14.92 -5.97 -7.83
N ASN A 210 15.38 -4.73 -7.59
CA ASN A 210 15.88 -3.85 -8.66
C ASN A 210 17.19 -4.35 -9.27
N MET A 211 17.96 -5.16 -8.56
CA MET A 211 19.14 -5.85 -9.08
C MET A 211 18.82 -7.16 -9.81
N ASN A 212 17.54 -7.50 -10.03
CA ASN A 212 17.09 -8.79 -10.56
C ASN A 212 17.55 -10.01 -9.73
N LYS A 213 17.73 -9.81 -8.41
CA LYS A 213 18.15 -10.83 -7.43
C LYS A 213 17.08 -11.04 -6.35
N ALA A 214 15.81 -10.83 -6.68
CA ALA A 214 14.70 -10.84 -5.72
C ALA A 214 14.64 -12.13 -4.89
N SER A 215 14.94 -13.30 -5.47
CA SER A 215 14.94 -14.60 -4.77
C SER A 215 15.96 -14.69 -3.61
N SER A 216 16.99 -13.85 -3.60
CA SER A 216 17.95 -13.75 -2.50
C SER A 216 17.41 -12.99 -1.27
N GLY A 217 16.17 -12.49 -1.33
CA GLY A 217 15.53 -11.72 -0.26
C GLY A 217 15.10 -12.55 0.96
N LYS A 218 14.90 -13.86 0.81
CA LYS A 218 14.33 -14.73 1.85
C LYS A 218 15.03 -14.64 3.23
N PRO A 219 16.38 -14.66 3.34
CA PRO A 219 17.04 -14.54 4.63
C PRO A 219 16.72 -13.23 5.35
N TYR A 220 16.61 -12.13 4.61
CA TYR A 220 16.27 -10.82 5.17
C TYR A 220 14.85 -10.81 5.74
N PHE A 221 13.88 -11.40 5.04
CA PHE A 221 12.52 -11.54 5.58
C PHE A 221 12.47 -12.36 6.87
N ILE A 222 13.27 -13.43 6.98
CA ILE A 222 13.37 -14.22 8.22
C ILE A 222 13.88 -13.34 9.36
N THR A 223 14.98 -12.61 9.14
CA THR A 223 15.53 -11.69 10.14
C THR A 223 14.53 -10.60 10.52
N ALA A 224 13.82 -10.01 9.56
CA ALA A 224 12.80 -9.00 9.83
C ALA A 224 11.70 -9.51 10.78
N MET A 225 11.21 -10.73 10.55
CA MET A 225 10.19 -11.36 11.41
C MET A 225 10.73 -11.75 12.79
N GLU A 226 12.02 -12.09 12.90
CA GLU A 226 12.66 -12.32 14.21
C GLU A 226 12.74 -11.02 15.04
N LYS A 227 12.95 -9.88 14.39
CA LYS A 227 12.99 -8.56 15.04
C LYS A 227 11.60 -8.06 15.43
N GLU A 228 10.61 -8.21 14.54
CA GLU A 228 9.23 -7.74 14.76
C GLU A 228 8.20 -8.79 14.34
N LEU A 229 8.03 -9.82 15.18
CA LEU A 229 7.15 -10.97 14.90
C LEU A 229 5.66 -10.59 14.71
N TYR A 230 5.25 -9.45 15.26
CA TYR A 230 3.85 -8.99 15.23
C TYR A 230 3.63 -7.75 14.34
N ASN A 231 4.59 -7.39 13.48
CA ASN A 231 4.38 -6.32 12.51
C ASN A 231 3.71 -6.90 11.25
N TYR A 232 2.41 -6.59 11.08
CA TYR A 232 1.63 -7.08 9.95
C TYR A 232 2.17 -6.58 8.59
N ASN A 233 2.79 -5.40 8.52
CA ASN A 233 3.38 -4.86 7.29
C ASN A 233 4.57 -5.70 6.81
N ILE A 234 5.36 -6.24 7.76
CA ILE A 234 6.44 -7.18 7.45
C ILE A 234 5.84 -8.48 6.91
N LEU A 235 4.83 -9.04 7.58
CA LEU A 235 4.17 -10.27 7.14
C LEU A 235 3.52 -10.14 5.75
N GLU A 236 2.88 -9.01 5.46
CA GLU A 236 2.37 -8.72 4.12
C GLU A 236 3.49 -8.67 3.08
N SER A 237 4.64 -8.10 3.43
CA SER A 237 5.81 -8.06 2.53
C SER A 237 6.39 -9.45 2.28
N VAL A 238 6.40 -10.32 3.31
CA VAL A 238 6.78 -11.73 3.17
C VAL A 238 5.75 -12.49 2.31
N GLY A 239 4.45 -12.28 2.55
CA GLY A 239 3.38 -12.87 1.76
C GLY A 239 3.49 -12.48 0.28
N LYS A 240 3.72 -11.20 0.01
CA LYS A 240 3.98 -10.69 -1.33
C LYS A 240 5.23 -11.31 -1.96
N PHE A 241 6.32 -11.49 -1.22
CA PHE A 241 7.51 -12.16 -1.72
C PHE A 241 7.21 -13.60 -2.16
N TYR A 242 6.49 -14.38 -1.33
CA TYR A 242 6.12 -15.74 -1.71
C TYR A 242 5.17 -15.79 -2.91
N TRP A 243 4.25 -14.85 -3.02
CA TRP A 243 3.33 -14.76 -4.15
C TRP A 243 4.04 -14.36 -5.46
N ASP A 244 4.77 -13.24 -5.43
CA ASP A 244 5.30 -12.61 -6.64
C ASP A 244 6.61 -13.25 -7.11
N ILE A 245 7.48 -13.65 -6.18
CA ILE A 245 8.86 -14.08 -6.49
C ILE A 245 8.98 -15.60 -6.46
N GLU A 246 8.60 -16.23 -5.35
CA GLU A 246 8.72 -17.69 -5.19
C GLU A 246 7.58 -18.47 -5.85
N LYS A 247 6.50 -17.79 -6.25
CA LYS A 247 5.27 -18.38 -6.81
C LYS A 247 4.67 -19.49 -5.94
N ASN A 248 4.80 -19.34 -4.62
CA ASN A 248 4.27 -20.28 -3.62
C ASN A 248 3.01 -19.68 -2.99
N LEU A 249 1.84 -20.07 -3.53
CA LEU A 249 0.54 -19.54 -3.11
C LEU A 249 0.18 -19.96 -1.68
N ASP A 250 0.46 -21.21 -1.29
CA ASP A 250 0.20 -21.71 0.07
C ASP A 250 0.91 -20.85 1.13
N LYS A 251 2.21 -20.61 0.95
CA LYS A 251 2.97 -19.77 1.88
C LYS A 251 2.53 -18.32 1.85
N ALA A 252 2.24 -17.78 0.67
CA ALA A 252 1.71 -16.42 0.57
C ALA A 252 0.43 -16.28 1.39
N LEU A 253 -0.50 -17.23 1.23
CA LEU A 253 -1.76 -17.29 1.95
C LEU A 253 -1.56 -17.40 3.46
N ASP A 254 -0.63 -18.23 3.93
CA ASP A 254 -0.30 -18.35 5.34
C ASP A 254 0.17 -17.01 5.94
N TYR A 255 1.10 -16.32 5.28
CA TYR A 255 1.60 -15.04 5.78
C TYR A 255 0.55 -13.93 5.74
N TYR A 256 -0.28 -13.85 4.69
CA TYR A 256 -1.38 -12.89 4.66
C TYR A 256 -2.44 -13.19 5.73
N LYS A 257 -2.73 -14.47 6.01
CA LYS A 257 -3.61 -14.85 7.14
C LYS A 257 -3.01 -14.45 8.48
N MET A 258 -1.70 -14.61 8.67
CA MET A 258 -1.03 -14.14 9.88
C MET A 258 -1.13 -12.62 10.02
N ALA A 259 -0.96 -11.86 8.93
CA ALA A 259 -1.16 -10.41 8.93
C ALA A 259 -2.61 -10.04 9.27
N ASP A 260 -3.60 -10.73 8.69
CA ASP A 260 -5.03 -10.54 8.98
C ASP A 260 -5.37 -10.88 10.44
N HIS A 261 -4.70 -11.87 11.04
CA HIS A 261 -4.90 -12.18 12.45
C HIS A 261 -4.39 -11.08 13.39
N ILE A 262 -3.37 -10.32 12.97
CA ILE A 262 -2.84 -9.20 13.74
C ILE A 262 -3.72 -7.96 13.54
N ASN A 263 -4.07 -7.64 12.30
CA ASN A 263 -4.90 -6.48 11.96
C ASN A 263 -6.15 -6.89 11.15
N PRO A 264 -7.15 -7.53 11.80
CA PRO A 264 -8.33 -8.07 11.10
C PRO A 264 -9.28 -7.01 10.57
N MET A 265 -9.08 -5.74 10.94
CA MET A 265 -9.90 -4.61 10.50
C MET A 265 -9.34 -3.93 9.25
N GLU A 266 -8.19 -4.37 8.73
CA GLU A 266 -7.64 -3.84 7.48
C GLU A 266 -8.11 -4.66 6.26
N PRO A 267 -9.09 -4.15 5.49
CA PRO A 267 -9.63 -4.89 4.35
C PRO A 267 -8.64 -5.12 3.21
N GLU A 268 -7.55 -4.34 3.13
CA GLU A 268 -6.51 -4.53 2.12
C GLU A 268 -5.77 -5.86 2.26
N ILE A 269 -5.54 -6.31 3.50
CA ILE A 269 -4.93 -7.62 3.79
C ILE A 269 -5.88 -8.74 3.31
N LYS A 270 -7.17 -8.61 3.64
CA LYS A 270 -8.22 -9.55 3.21
C LYS A 270 -8.38 -9.58 1.69
N TYR A 271 -8.23 -8.44 1.03
CA TYR A 271 -8.30 -8.36 -0.42
C TYR A 271 -7.19 -9.20 -1.07
N ASN A 272 -5.95 -9.12 -0.55
CA ASN A 272 -4.85 -9.98 -1.03
C ASN A 272 -5.13 -11.48 -0.79
N ILE A 273 -5.74 -11.85 0.35
CA ILE A 273 -6.20 -13.22 0.61
C ILE A 273 -7.24 -13.67 -0.43
N ALA A 274 -8.21 -12.81 -0.75
CA ALA A 274 -9.23 -13.13 -1.75
C ALA A 274 -8.64 -13.33 -3.16
N LEU A 275 -7.65 -12.52 -3.54
CA LEU A 275 -6.94 -12.69 -4.81
C LEU A 275 -6.18 -14.03 -4.86
N LEU A 276 -5.57 -14.45 -3.76
CA LEU A 276 -4.91 -15.75 -3.67
C LEU A 276 -5.92 -16.90 -3.80
N TYR A 277 -7.06 -16.83 -3.10
CA TYR A 277 -8.13 -17.82 -3.27
C TYR A 277 -8.63 -17.88 -4.70
N PHE A 278 -8.85 -16.74 -5.35
CA PHE A 278 -9.28 -16.72 -6.74
C PHE A 278 -8.21 -17.33 -7.67
N ASN A 279 -6.94 -17.05 -7.44
CA ASN A 279 -5.84 -17.61 -8.24
C ASN A 279 -5.68 -19.14 -8.03
N GLU A 280 -6.11 -19.67 -6.89
CA GLU A 280 -6.18 -21.11 -6.59
C GLU A 280 -7.47 -21.78 -7.12
N GLY A 281 -8.39 -21.02 -7.73
CA GLY A 281 -9.71 -21.51 -8.17
C GLY A 281 -10.69 -21.75 -7.02
N ARG A 282 -10.44 -21.17 -5.85
CA ARG A 282 -11.29 -21.24 -4.66
C ARG A 282 -12.28 -20.07 -4.64
N ASP A 283 -13.15 -20.03 -5.63
CA ASP A 283 -13.95 -18.84 -5.92
C ASP A 283 -14.97 -18.50 -4.82
N GLU A 284 -15.58 -19.50 -4.18
CA GLU A 284 -16.52 -19.26 -3.07
C GLU A 284 -15.82 -18.66 -1.84
N ASP A 285 -14.57 -19.05 -1.57
CA ASP A 285 -13.75 -18.43 -0.52
C ASP A 285 -13.40 -17.00 -0.90
N ALA A 286 -13.01 -16.75 -2.16
CA ALA A 286 -12.74 -15.41 -2.67
C ALA A 286 -13.98 -14.49 -2.57
N ILE A 287 -15.16 -14.97 -2.98
CA ILE A 287 -16.45 -14.25 -2.87
C ILE A 287 -16.73 -13.90 -1.41
N LYS A 288 -16.59 -14.87 -0.49
CA LYS A 288 -16.83 -14.64 0.93
C LYS A 288 -15.88 -13.58 1.48
N THR A 289 -14.58 -13.68 1.19
CA THR A 289 -13.57 -12.72 1.67
C THR A 289 -13.76 -11.34 1.06
N LEU A 290 -14.11 -11.22 -0.22
CA LEU A 290 -14.41 -9.92 -0.85
C LEU A 290 -15.64 -9.24 -0.23
N LYS A 291 -16.68 -10.00 0.12
CA LYS A 291 -17.83 -9.47 0.88
C LYS A 291 -17.43 -8.95 2.25
N GLU A 292 -16.45 -9.57 2.91
CA GLU A 292 -15.89 -9.05 4.16
C GLU A 292 -15.12 -7.73 3.93
N CYS A 293 -14.34 -7.62 2.85
CA CYS A 293 -13.69 -6.36 2.46
C CYS A 293 -14.72 -5.23 2.27
N ILE A 294 -15.78 -5.49 1.49
CA ILE A 294 -16.86 -4.52 1.22
C ILE A 294 -17.59 -4.13 2.50
N LYS A 295 -17.81 -5.08 3.42
CA LYS A 295 -18.44 -4.78 4.72
C LYS A 295 -17.58 -3.85 5.59
N LEU A 296 -16.25 -3.92 5.47
CA LEU A 296 -15.33 -3.05 6.21
C LEU A 296 -15.19 -1.68 5.54
N LYS A 297 -15.08 -1.64 4.20
CA LYS A 297 -15.03 -0.42 3.39
C LYS A 297 -15.78 -0.65 2.06
N ASP A 298 -16.97 -0.07 1.94
CA ASP A 298 -17.89 -0.28 0.80
C ASP A 298 -17.63 0.66 -0.39
N ASN A 299 -16.81 1.69 -0.20
CA ASN A 299 -16.53 2.70 -1.22
C ASN A 299 -15.25 2.43 -2.01
N ILE A 300 -14.73 1.20 -1.97
CA ILE A 300 -13.48 0.80 -2.62
C ILE A 300 -13.77 0.07 -3.94
N ILE A 301 -13.54 0.77 -5.06
CA ILE A 301 -13.87 0.33 -6.43
C ILE A 301 -13.33 -1.08 -6.73
N LYS A 302 -12.08 -1.37 -6.37
CA LYS A 302 -11.43 -2.65 -6.71
C LYS A 302 -12.07 -3.86 -6.03
N TYR A 303 -12.71 -3.69 -4.87
CA TYR A 303 -13.39 -4.80 -4.18
C TYR A 303 -14.62 -5.23 -4.97
N HIS A 304 -15.47 -4.27 -5.35
CA HIS A 304 -16.63 -4.50 -6.21
C HIS A 304 -16.22 -5.02 -7.59
N ARG A 305 -15.19 -4.42 -8.21
CA ARG A 305 -14.70 -4.87 -9.51
C ARG A 305 -14.24 -6.33 -9.47
N THR A 306 -13.41 -6.70 -8.49
CA THR A 306 -12.91 -8.06 -8.34
C THR A 306 -14.03 -9.03 -8.05
N LEU A 307 -14.95 -8.69 -7.15
CA LEU A 307 -16.12 -9.53 -6.85
C LEU A 307 -16.99 -9.74 -8.09
N GLY A 308 -17.19 -8.69 -8.88
CA GLY A 308 -17.84 -8.76 -10.18
C GLY A 308 -17.13 -9.72 -11.13
N VAL A 309 -15.79 -9.63 -11.24
CA VAL A 309 -15.02 -10.59 -12.07
C VAL A 309 -15.22 -12.02 -11.60
N VAL A 310 -15.05 -12.31 -10.30
CA VAL A 310 -15.21 -13.66 -9.75
C VAL A 310 -16.61 -14.21 -10.03
N TYR A 311 -17.66 -13.41 -9.82
CA TYR A 311 -19.02 -13.83 -10.16
C TYR A 311 -19.21 -14.12 -11.65
N LEU A 312 -18.72 -13.25 -12.53
CA LEU A 312 -18.83 -13.44 -13.98
C LEU A 312 -18.10 -14.71 -14.44
N THR A 313 -16.91 -14.98 -13.91
CA THR A 313 -16.15 -16.20 -14.22
C THR A 313 -16.84 -17.46 -13.69
N ASN A 314 -17.66 -17.33 -12.66
CA ASN A 314 -18.42 -18.43 -12.04
C ASN A 314 -19.84 -18.60 -12.61
N GLY A 315 -20.19 -17.88 -13.68
CA GLY A 315 -21.51 -17.96 -14.30
C GLY A 315 -22.63 -17.21 -13.55
N LYS A 316 -22.30 -16.50 -12.47
CA LYS A 316 -23.23 -15.67 -11.67
C LYS A 316 -23.37 -14.30 -12.32
N HIS A 317 -23.99 -14.26 -13.50
CA HIS A 317 -23.97 -13.09 -14.38
C HIS A 317 -24.70 -11.88 -13.80
N ASP A 318 -25.85 -12.09 -13.18
CA ASP A 318 -26.67 -11.03 -12.59
C ASP A 318 -25.94 -10.38 -11.40
N GLU A 319 -25.36 -11.18 -10.50
CA GLU A 319 -24.55 -10.66 -9.40
C GLU A 319 -23.29 -9.95 -9.92
N GLY A 320 -22.63 -10.53 -10.93
CA GLY A 320 -21.42 -9.96 -11.51
C GLY A 320 -21.63 -8.57 -12.11
N ILE A 321 -22.73 -8.35 -12.85
CA ILE A 321 -23.02 -7.03 -13.41
C ILE A 321 -23.44 -6.01 -12.36
N GLU A 322 -24.14 -6.41 -11.30
CA GLU A 322 -24.50 -5.48 -10.22
C GLU A 322 -23.25 -4.96 -9.49
N GLU A 323 -22.26 -5.81 -9.27
CA GLU A 323 -20.98 -5.39 -8.68
C GLU A 323 -20.18 -4.48 -9.64
N VAL A 324 -20.14 -4.80 -10.94
CA VAL A 324 -19.51 -3.93 -11.95
C VAL A 324 -20.24 -2.57 -12.04
N ARG A 325 -21.57 -2.54 -11.93
CA ARG A 325 -22.35 -1.30 -11.87
C ARG A 325 -22.06 -0.50 -10.61
N THR A 326 -21.87 -1.16 -9.47
CA THR A 326 -21.51 -0.50 -8.23
C THR A 326 -20.11 0.13 -8.33
N ALA A 327 -19.13 -0.61 -8.84
CA ALA A 327 -17.80 -0.08 -9.14
C ALA A 327 -17.86 1.13 -10.09
N PHE A 328 -18.73 1.09 -11.11
CA PHE A 328 -18.92 2.19 -12.05
C PHE A 328 -19.53 3.43 -11.38
N LYS A 329 -20.51 3.26 -10.48
CA LYS A 329 -21.10 4.37 -9.72
C LYS A 329 -20.08 5.04 -8.79
N LEU A 330 -19.14 4.28 -8.25
CA LEU A 330 -18.06 4.83 -7.41
C LEU A 330 -17.05 5.65 -8.23
N ASN A 331 -16.76 5.23 -9.48
CA ASN A 331 -15.96 6.01 -10.42
C ASN A 331 -16.29 5.65 -11.88
N GLU A 332 -16.99 6.56 -12.56
CA GLU A 332 -17.44 6.36 -13.95
C GLU A 332 -16.29 6.34 -14.96
N ASN A 333 -15.09 6.79 -14.57
CA ASN A 333 -13.90 6.85 -15.40
C ASN A 333 -12.88 5.74 -15.09
N ASP A 334 -13.20 4.79 -14.20
CA ASP A 334 -12.32 3.65 -13.92
C ASP A 334 -12.22 2.74 -15.15
N ILE A 335 -11.07 2.77 -15.82
CA ILE A 335 -10.85 2.08 -17.11
C ILE A 335 -10.98 0.55 -16.99
N LEU A 336 -10.66 -0.04 -15.83
CA LEU A 336 -10.80 -1.49 -15.61
C LEU A 336 -12.27 -1.88 -15.46
N THR A 337 -13.05 -1.09 -14.72
CA THR A 337 -14.51 -1.28 -14.59
C THR A 337 -15.22 -1.10 -15.93
N LEU A 338 -14.87 -0.07 -16.69
CA LEU A 338 -15.39 0.13 -18.05
C LEU A 338 -15.03 -1.03 -18.98
N ASN A 339 -13.80 -1.56 -18.90
CA ASN A 339 -13.40 -2.75 -19.64
C ASN A 339 -14.28 -3.95 -19.27
N ASN A 340 -14.52 -4.18 -17.98
CA ASN A 340 -15.34 -5.30 -17.52
C ASN A 340 -16.80 -5.18 -17.92
N ALA A 341 -17.38 -3.98 -17.83
CA ALA A 341 -18.72 -3.71 -18.32
C ALA A 341 -18.82 -4.00 -19.83
N GLY A 342 -17.81 -3.57 -20.60
CA GLY A 342 -17.71 -3.85 -22.02
C GLY A 342 -17.67 -5.35 -22.33
N CYS A 343 -16.84 -6.10 -21.59
CA CYS A 343 -16.77 -7.55 -21.70
C CYS A 343 -18.11 -8.21 -21.36
N TYR A 344 -18.77 -7.76 -20.30
CA TYR A 344 -20.07 -8.28 -19.88
C TYR A 344 -21.13 -8.15 -20.99
N TYR A 345 -21.28 -6.94 -21.55
CA TYR A 345 -22.28 -6.68 -22.59
C TYR A 345 -21.99 -7.46 -23.87
N ALA A 346 -20.72 -7.66 -24.22
CA ALA A 346 -20.35 -8.45 -25.39
C ALA A 346 -20.63 -9.95 -25.21
N ILE A 347 -20.22 -10.51 -24.06
CA ILE A 347 -20.21 -11.97 -23.85
C ILE A 347 -21.59 -12.47 -23.41
N TYR A 348 -22.26 -11.77 -22.49
CA TYR A 348 -23.42 -12.32 -21.80
C TYR A 348 -24.76 -11.76 -22.30
N THR A 349 -24.81 -10.51 -22.75
CA THR A 349 -26.05 -9.91 -23.28
C THR A 349 -26.05 -9.77 -24.80
N ASN A 350 -24.92 -10.02 -25.47
CA ASN A 350 -24.71 -9.78 -26.90
C ASN A 350 -25.06 -8.33 -27.34
N ASP A 351 -24.97 -7.37 -26.43
CA ASP A 351 -25.19 -5.94 -26.72
C ASP A 351 -23.86 -5.32 -27.16
N LEU A 352 -23.54 -5.53 -28.44
CA LEU A 352 -22.26 -5.11 -29.01
C LEU A 352 -22.09 -3.59 -29.04
N HIS A 353 -23.19 -2.83 -29.15
CA HIS A 353 -23.12 -1.37 -29.10
C HIS A 353 -22.72 -0.87 -27.71
N ARG A 354 -23.33 -1.40 -26.65
CA ARG A 354 -22.89 -1.09 -25.28
C ARG A 354 -21.49 -1.59 -25.01
N ALA A 355 -21.14 -2.78 -25.49
CA ALA A 355 -19.79 -3.31 -25.35
C ALA A 355 -18.75 -2.36 -25.96
N TYR A 356 -18.95 -1.95 -27.21
CA TYR A 356 -18.05 -1.03 -27.92
C TYR A 356 -17.96 0.32 -27.23
N TYR A 357 -19.08 0.88 -26.79
CA TYR A 357 -19.08 2.15 -26.08
C TYR A 357 -18.21 2.11 -24.81
N ASN A 358 -18.39 1.09 -23.98
CA ASN A 358 -17.63 0.94 -22.73
C ASN A 358 -16.15 0.65 -22.99
N LEU A 359 -15.83 -0.25 -23.92
CA LEU A 359 -14.45 -0.59 -24.28
C LEU A 359 -13.71 0.59 -24.91
N LYS A 360 -14.41 1.38 -25.75
CA LYS A 360 -13.85 2.61 -26.32
C LYS A 360 -13.53 3.61 -25.21
N LYS A 361 -14.46 3.86 -24.29
CA LYS A 361 -14.21 4.74 -23.13
C LYS A 361 -13.03 4.25 -22.28
N ALA A 362 -12.93 2.94 -22.03
CA ALA A 362 -11.79 2.36 -21.32
C ALA A 362 -10.47 2.63 -22.06
N ALA A 363 -10.44 2.44 -23.38
CA ALA A 363 -9.25 2.68 -24.20
C ALA A 363 -8.86 4.17 -24.27
N ASP A 364 -9.85 5.06 -24.41
CA ASP A 364 -9.66 6.51 -24.44
C ASP A 364 -9.16 7.06 -23.09
N GLY A 365 -9.48 6.39 -21.98
CA GLY A 365 -9.04 6.75 -20.62
C GLY A 365 -7.64 6.27 -20.24
N ILE A 366 -6.92 5.55 -21.12
CA ILE A 366 -5.56 5.10 -20.85
C ILE A 366 -4.62 6.30 -20.71
N THR A 367 -3.79 6.30 -19.67
CA THR A 367 -2.81 7.37 -19.42
C THR A 367 -1.37 6.84 -19.49
N SER A 368 -0.38 7.74 -19.38
CA SER A 368 1.03 7.36 -19.22
C SER A 368 1.25 6.43 -18.02
N ASN A 369 0.45 6.62 -16.96
CA ASN A 369 0.59 5.93 -15.68
C ASN A 369 -0.07 4.55 -15.65
N THR A 370 -0.89 4.20 -16.65
CA THR A 370 -1.47 2.85 -16.77
C THR A 370 -0.34 1.85 -17.05
N ASP A 371 -0.32 0.71 -16.35
CA ASP A 371 0.69 -0.31 -16.59
C ASP A 371 0.55 -0.96 -17.98
N GLU A 372 1.65 -1.51 -18.48
CA GLU A 372 1.74 -2.02 -19.85
C GLU A 372 0.80 -3.22 -20.09
N TYR A 373 0.60 -4.07 -19.08
CA TYR A 373 -0.29 -5.21 -19.20
C TYR A 373 -1.75 -4.76 -19.35
N THR A 374 -2.21 -3.86 -18.47
CA THR A 374 -3.56 -3.27 -18.54
C THR A 374 -3.79 -2.54 -19.86
N LYS A 375 -2.81 -1.72 -20.31
CA LYS A 375 -2.85 -1.05 -21.62
C LYS A 375 -3.12 -2.03 -22.75
N ASN A 376 -2.38 -3.13 -22.78
CA ASN A 376 -2.47 -4.13 -23.84
C ASN A 376 -3.79 -4.89 -23.81
N VAL A 377 -4.29 -5.27 -22.62
CA VAL A 377 -5.59 -5.95 -22.49
C VAL A 377 -6.74 -5.06 -22.97
N ILE A 378 -6.82 -3.82 -22.49
CA ILE A 378 -7.90 -2.90 -22.85
C ILE A 378 -7.89 -2.61 -24.35
N LYS A 379 -6.72 -2.29 -24.93
CA LYS A 379 -6.59 -2.04 -26.36
C LYS A 379 -6.99 -3.26 -27.19
N LYS A 380 -6.60 -4.46 -26.76
CA LYS A 380 -6.98 -5.70 -27.43
C LYS A 380 -8.50 -5.88 -27.42
N ASN A 381 -9.14 -5.85 -26.25
CA ASN A 381 -10.59 -6.02 -26.13
C ASN A 381 -11.37 -5.01 -26.99
N TYR A 382 -10.95 -3.73 -26.98
CA TYR A 382 -11.55 -2.69 -27.81
C TYR A 382 -11.41 -2.97 -29.31
N ASN A 383 -10.20 -3.30 -29.78
CA ASN A 383 -9.95 -3.59 -31.19
C ASN A 383 -10.74 -4.82 -31.66
N ASP A 384 -10.80 -5.85 -30.81
CA ASP A 384 -11.53 -7.08 -31.07
C ASP A 384 -13.03 -6.81 -31.27
N ILE A 385 -13.68 -6.03 -30.40
CA ILE A 385 -15.09 -5.66 -30.57
C ILE A 385 -15.33 -4.71 -31.73
N LYS A 386 -14.40 -3.77 -31.99
CA LYS A 386 -14.46 -2.90 -33.17
C LYS A 386 -14.45 -3.70 -34.47
N LEU A 387 -13.63 -4.74 -34.56
CA LEU A 387 -13.58 -5.63 -35.72
C LEU A 387 -14.89 -6.41 -35.90
N VAL A 388 -15.50 -6.87 -34.81
CA VAL A 388 -16.80 -7.55 -34.86
C VAL A 388 -17.89 -6.63 -35.40
N ILE A 389 -18.01 -5.40 -34.88
CA ILE A 389 -19.02 -4.43 -35.36
C ILE A 389 -18.81 -4.11 -36.83
N ASN A 390 -17.56 -3.83 -37.25
CA ASN A 390 -17.26 -3.56 -38.65
C ASN A 390 -17.62 -4.73 -39.59
N LYS A 391 -17.51 -5.98 -39.11
CA LYS A 391 -17.94 -7.16 -39.89
C LYS A 391 -19.46 -7.26 -39.97
N ILE A 392 -20.17 -6.95 -38.89
CA ILE A 392 -21.65 -6.94 -38.88
C ILE A 392 -22.18 -5.86 -39.84
N GLU A 393 -21.62 -4.65 -39.80
CA GLU A 393 -22.04 -3.54 -40.66
C GLU A 393 -21.79 -3.79 -42.15
N LYS A 394 -20.77 -4.61 -42.48
CA LYS A 394 -20.40 -4.95 -43.86
C LYS A 394 -20.92 -6.33 -44.32
N GLY A 395 -21.48 -7.10 -43.41
CA GLY A 395 -21.87 -8.49 -43.61
C GLY A 395 -23.21 -8.64 -44.33
N LYS A 396 -23.49 -9.86 -44.79
CA LYS A 396 -24.80 -10.22 -45.35
C LYS A 396 -25.74 -10.70 -44.24
N PRO A 397 -27.07 -10.61 -44.43
CA PRO A 397 -28.02 -11.28 -43.54
C PRO A 397 -27.68 -12.77 -43.44
N ASN A 398 -27.55 -13.28 -42.21
CA ASN A 398 -27.16 -14.65 -41.82
C ASN A 398 -25.65 -14.97 -41.73
N ASP A 399 -24.76 -13.99 -41.82
CA ASP A 399 -23.34 -14.22 -41.48
C ASP A 399 -23.17 -14.54 -39.98
N SER A 400 -22.63 -15.71 -39.66
CA SER A 400 -22.29 -16.08 -38.28
C SER A 400 -20.96 -15.45 -37.88
N ILE A 401 -20.99 -14.46 -36.99
CA ILE A 401 -19.79 -13.78 -36.47
C ILE A 401 -19.59 -14.18 -35.02
N LYS A 402 -18.47 -14.85 -34.72
CA LYS A 402 -18.10 -15.22 -33.35
C LYS A 402 -17.51 -14.00 -32.62
N VAL A 403 -18.02 -13.71 -31.42
CA VAL A 403 -17.42 -12.74 -30.50
C VAL A 403 -16.10 -13.34 -29.96
N PRO A 404 -14.97 -12.61 -30.02
CA PRO A 404 -13.69 -13.08 -29.53
C PRO A 404 -13.66 -13.15 -27.99
N ASP A 405 -12.71 -13.94 -27.45
CA ASP A 405 -12.53 -14.07 -26.02
C ASP A 405 -11.99 -12.75 -25.43
N LEU A 406 -12.86 -12.00 -24.77
CA LEU A 406 -12.49 -10.76 -24.09
C LEU A 406 -12.04 -11.05 -22.67
N ARG A 407 -11.07 -10.26 -22.19
CA ARG A 407 -10.46 -10.45 -20.88
C ARG A 407 -10.97 -9.45 -19.85
N LEU A 408 -11.52 -9.96 -18.76
CA LEU A 408 -11.85 -9.20 -17.55
C LEU A 408 -10.56 -8.80 -16.79
N LEU A 409 -10.61 -7.68 -16.08
CA LEU A 409 -9.53 -7.10 -15.29
C LEU A 409 -10.00 -6.85 -13.86
N TYR A 410 -9.22 -7.28 -12.87
CA TYR A 410 -9.53 -7.08 -11.45
C TYR A 410 -8.47 -6.22 -10.77
#